data_AF-A0A3N7AIJ1-F1
#
_entry.id   AF-A0A3N7AIJ1-F1
#
_cell.length_a   1.000
_cell.length_b   1.000
_cell.length_c   1.000
_cell.angle_alpha   90.00
_cell.angle_beta   90.00
_cell.angle_gamma   90.00
#
_symmetry.space_group_name_H-M   'P 1'
#
loop_
_entity.id
_entity.type
_entity.pdbx_description
1 polymer ?
#
loop_
_entity_poly.entity_id
_entity_poly.type
_entity_poly.pdbx_seq_one_letter_code
_entity_poly.pdbx_strand_id
1 'polypeptide(L)'
;MKFKRRYSDNDKHFWPFTYSKHSTKGWRPLGIVLDSGGDPDCRSAGCNLKLHAFGRTLIVELPKLIDDFRIKHIADSWDAATIARQGRNYYFETFRREFGFTFSEGALHLHYGPQTWDSSTSKSKCIFLPWREWRFVRHSFYDLAGKHFWTEGKRERWEVARAVKDVVPTAKFDFYDYDGKLIQATTRIEEREWLFGDKWCKFLSLFRQPKIRRSLDIEFSEQVGPEKGSWKGGTLGHGIDMLPGELHEDAFRRYCEQDHRSKYRTFRIIFVGKSQ
;
A
#
# COMPACT_ATOMS: atom_id res chain seq x y z
N MET A 1 27.24 25.47 9.87
CA MET A 1 26.24 24.81 10.73
C MET A 1 25.91 23.45 10.11
N LYS A 2 26.23 22.32 10.75
CA LYS A 2 25.85 20.99 10.22
C LYS A 2 24.32 20.89 10.31
N PHE A 3 23.62 20.75 9.18
CA PHE A 3 22.20 20.44 9.17
C PHE A 3 22.01 19.10 9.91
N LYS A 4 21.24 19.11 10.99
CA LYS A 4 20.89 17.87 11.70
C LYS A 4 19.80 17.15 10.93
N ARG A 5 19.87 15.81 10.92
CA ARG A 5 18.87 15.00 10.22
C ARG A 5 17.50 15.22 10.83
N ARG A 6 16.53 15.44 9.95
CA ARG A 6 15.12 15.46 10.27
C ARG A 6 14.53 14.06 10.09
N TYR A 7 13.50 13.77 10.86
CA TYR A 7 12.82 12.49 10.84
C TYR A 7 11.31 12.63 10.91
N SER A 8 10.79 13.62 11.65
CA SER A 8 9.36 13.98 11.59
C SER A 8 9.14 15.50 11.72
N ASP A 9 7.88 15.90 11.86
CA ASP A 9 7.51 17.30 12.15
C ASP A 9 7.67 17.67 13.62
N ASN A 10 7.97 16.70 14.50
CA ASN A 10 8.14 16.90 15.95
C ASN A 10 9.53 16.45 16.42
N ASP A 11 10.55 17.05 15.83
CA ASP A 11 11.96 16.76 16.12
C ASP A 11 12.52 17.71 17.18
N LYS A 12 13.16 17.14 18.20
CA LYS A 12 13.94 17.86 19.21
C LYS A 12 15.41 17.51 19.04
N HIS A 13 16.22 18.51 18.76
CA HIS A 13 17.65 18.34 18.53
C HIS A 13 18.47 18.74 19.77
N PHE A 14 19.31 17.85 20.27
CA PHE A 14 20.24 18.14 21.37
C PHE A 14 21.53 17.36 21.18
N TRP A 15 22.69 18.03 21.16
CA TRP A 15 23.98 17.38 20.89
C TRP A 15 23.91 16.57 19.55
N PRO A 16 24.55 15.40 19.28
CA PRO A 16 24.39 14.55 18.11
C PRO A 16 23.08 13.75 18.16
N PHE A 17 22.20 14.04 19.11
CA PHE A 17 20.93 13.35 19.21
C PHE A 17 19.83 14.16 18.51
N THR A 18 19.04 13.45 17.71
CA THR A 18 17.72 13.91 17.29
C THR A 18 16.70 12.98 17.90
N TYR A 19 15.84 13.53 18.75
CA TYR A 19 14.72 12.80 19.33
C TYR A 19 13.44 13.21 18.62
N SER A 20 12.71 12.22 18.11
CA SER A 20 11.50 12.44 17.33
C SER A 20 10.34 11.66 17.93
N LYS A 21 9.18 12.31 18.02
CA LYS A 21 7.94 11.67 18.44
C LYS A 21 7.08 11.40 17.20
N HIS A 22 6.71 10.14 17.00
CA HIS A 22 5.79 9.76 15.93
C HIS A 22 4.41 10.38 16.15
N SER A 23 3.69 10.61 15.05
CA SER A 23 2.32 11.10 15.13
C SER A 23 1.44 10.11 15.92
N THR A 24 0.37 10.61 16.52
CA THR A 24 -0.52 9.84 17.41
C THR A 24 -1.23 8.67 16.73
N LYS A 25 -1.15 8.55 15.40
CA LYS A 25 -1.86 7.56 14.59
C LYS A 25 -1.04 6.28 14.35
N GLY A 26 -0.89 5.49 15.40
CA GLY A 26 -0.70 4.03 15.28
C GLY A 26 0.71 3.50 14.99
N TRP A 27 1.58 4.23 14.28
CA TRP A 27 2.91 3.70 13.95
C TRP A 27 3.84 3.70 15.16
N ARG A 28 4.17 2.51 15.66
CA ARG A 28 4.99 2.29 16.86
C ARG A 28 6.03 1.20 16.59
N PRO A 29 7.05 1.50 15.77
CA PRO A 29 8.09 0.53 15.48
C PRO A 29 8.94 0.25 16.71
N LEU A 30 9.43 -0.98 16.80
CA LEU A 30 10.52 -1.38 17.68
C LEU A 30 11.71 -1.79 16.80
N GLY A 31 12.89 -1.24 17.01
CA GLY A 31 14.00 -1.56 16.12
C GLY A 31 15.26 -0.76 16.35
N ILE A 32 16.34 -1.23 15.75
CA ILE A 32 17.66 -0.62 15.78
C ILE A 32 18.20 -0.70 14.36
N VAL A 33 18.56 0.43 13.76
CA VAL A 33 19.08 0.50 12.39
C VAL A 33 20.29 1.43 12.34
N LEU A 34 21.42 0.91 11.90
CA LEU A 34 22.59 1.68 11.49
C LEU A 34 22.46 2.03 10.01
N ASP A 35 22.56 3.31 9.69
CA ASP A 35 22.40 3.86 8.35
C ASP A 35 23.67 4.63 7.95
N SER A 36 24.19 4.36 6.76
CA SER A 36 25.43 4.98 6.27
C SER A 36 25.29 6.48 5.98
N GLY A 37 24.06 6.99 5.90
CA GLY A 37 23.74 8.38 5.58
C GLY A 37 23.85 8.72 4.08
N GLY A 38 24.02 7.70 3.23
CA GLY A 38 24.16 7.85 1.78
C GLY A 38 22.86 8.29 1.13
N ASP A 39 22.82 9.51 0.64
CA ASP A 39 21.69 10.10 -0.06
C ASP A 39 22.27 11.00 -1.18
N PRO A 40 21.80 10.88 -2.43
CA PRO A 40 22.27 11.73 -3.53
C PRO A 40 22.07 13.23 -3.27
N ASP A 41 21.08 13.61 -2.45
CA ASP A 41 20.71 15.00 -2.18
C ASP A 41 21.15 15.49 -0.79
N CYS A 42 21.55 14.58 0.11
CA CYS A 42 21.88 14.94 1.49
C CYS A 42 23.39 15.05 1.73
N ARG A 43 23.87 16.26 2.07
CA ARG A 43 25.27 16.53 2.46
C ARG A 43 25.65 16.00 3.85
N SER A 44 25.08 14.88 4.29
CA SER A 44 25.35 14.32 5.62
C SER A 44 26.62 13.45 5.57
N ALA A 45 27.66 13.88 6.27
CA ALA A 45 29.02 13.33 6.14
C ALA A 45 29.33 12.13 7.06
N GLY A 46 28.32 11.47 7.64
CA GLY A 46 28.53 10.43 8.66
C GLY A 46 27.41 9.42 8.72
N CYS A 47 27.55 8.40 9.57
CA CYS A 47 26.48 7.42 9.78
C CYS A 47 25.45 7.93 10.78
N ASN A 48 24.35 7.21 10.93
CA ASN A 48 23.43 7.40 12.05
C ASN A 48 22.89 6.08 12.57
N LEU A 49 22.64 6.04 13.87
CA LEU A 49 21.96 4.94 14.53
C LEU A 49 20.54 5.39 14.90
N LYS A 50 19.54 4.74 14.33
CA LYS A 50 18.12 4.95 14.63
C LYS A 50 17.67 3.90 15.64
N LEU A 51 17.19 4.36 16.78
CA LEU A 51 16.59 3.54 17.83
C LEU A 51 15.09 3.83 17.86
N HIS A 52 14.29 2.82 17.54
CA HIS A 52 12.83 2.90 17.52
C HIS A 52 12.27 2.16 18.73
N ALA A 53 11.46 2.85 19.54
CA ALA A 53 10.73 2.23 20.63
C ALA A 53 9.50 3.06 21.01
N PHE A 54 8.38 2.39 21.31
CA PHE A 54 7.18 3.01 21.91
C PHE A 54 6.65 4.26 21.20
N GLY A 55 6.72 4.31 19.86
CA GLY A 55 6.27 5.49 19.11
C GLY A 55 7.22 6.68 19.22
N ARG A 56 8.49 6.43 19.53
CA ARG A 56 9.58 7.41 19.60
C ARG A 56 10.77 6.89 18.79
N THR A 57 11.51 7.81 18.19
CA THR A 57 12.78 7.53 17.53
C THR A 57 13.87 8.39 18.12
N LEU A 58 14.97 7.77 18.53
CA LEU A 58 16.21 8.46 18.85
C LEU A 58 17.21 8.19 17.74
N ILE A 59 17.69 9.25 17.10
CA ILE A 59 18.75 9.20 16.11
C ILE A 59 20.03 9.68 16.78
N VAL A 60 21.08 8.88 16.70
CA VAL A 60 22.42 9.23 17.12
C VAL A 60 23.26 9.48 15.88
N GLU A 61 23.75 10.71 15.73
CA GLU A 61 24.71 11.08 14.67
C GLU A 61 26.07 10.45 14.99
N LEU A 62 26.59 9.64 14.08
CA LEU A 62 27.83 8.91 14.22
C LEU A 62 28.86 9.37 13.18
N PRO A 63 30.16 9.19 13.43
CA PRO A 63 31.18 9.34 12.39
C PRO A 63 30.91 8.34 11.24
N LYS A 64 31.63 8.48 10.12
CA LYS A 64 31.52 7.56 8.99
C LYS A 64 32.12 6.20 9.38
N LEU A 65 31.26 5.27 9.80
CA LEU A 65 31.61 3.90 10.19
C LEU A 65 31.48 2.91 9.03
N ILE A 66 30.52 3.17 8.13
CA ILE A 66 30.23 2.33 6.97
C ILE A 66 30.15 3.21 5.73
N ASP A 67 30.80 2.76 4.66
CA ASP A 67 30.75 3.43 3.37
C ASP A 67 29.40 3.25 2.68
N ASP A 68 29.06 4.24 1.86
CA ASP A 68 27.87 4.19 1.03
C ASP A 68 28.03 3.17 -0.09
N PHE A 69 26.91 2.67 -0.57
CA PHE A 69 26.90 1.82 -1.75
C PHE A 69 26.89 2.71 -2.99
N ARG A 70 27.87 2.53 -3.88
CA ARG A 70 28.01 3.35 -5.10
C ARG A 70 27.99 2.48 -6.33
N ILE A 71 27.19 2.86 -7.32
CA ILE A 71 27.18 2.28 -8.65
C ILE A 71 27.80 3.30 -9.60
N LYS A 72 28.78 2.86 -10.39
CA LYS A 72 29.40 3.71 -11.41
C LYS A 72 28.61 3.57 -12.71
N HIS A 73 28.12 4.69 -13.22
CA HIS A 73 27.43 4.77 -14.51
C HIS A 73 28.29 5.54 -15.49
N ILE A 74 28.53 4.96 -16.67
CA ILE A 74 29.15 5.69 -17.79
C ILE A 74 28.05 6.55 -18.41
N ALA A 75 28.35 7.83 -18.61
CA ALA A 75 27.38 8.80 -19.07
C ALA A 75 27.39 8.89 -20.61
N ASP A 76 26.69 7.97 -21.25
CA ASP A 76 26.60 7.90 -22.72
C ASP A 76 25.87 9.10 -23.33
N SER A 77 25.08 9.83 -22.53
CA SER A 77 24.32 11.00 -22.95
C SER A 77 25.09 12.34 -22.80
N TRP A 78 26.33 12.34 -22.32
CA TRP A 78 27.12 13.57 -22.15
C TRP A 78 27.87 13.92 -23.43
N ASP A 79 27.80 15.19 -23.84
CA ASP A 79 28.57 15.68 -24.97
C ASP A 79 30.07 15.86 -24.63
N ALA A 80 30.90 15.94 -25.66
CA ALA A 80 32.35 16.07 -25.51
C ALA A 80 32.75 17.31 -24.69
N ALA A 81 31.98 18.40 -24.81
CA ALA A 81 32.19 19.62 -24.03
C ALA A 81 31.91 19.41 -22.53
N THR A 82 30.85 18.68 -22.18
CA THR A 82 30.54 18.34 -20.77
C THR A 82 31.58 17.39 -20.18
N ILE A 83 32.05 16.41 -20.96
CA ILE A 83 33.11 15.48 -20.51
C ILE A 83 34.41 16.24 -20.25
N ALA A 84 34.80 17.14 -21.16
CA ALA A 84 35.99 17.99 -20.98
C ALA A 84 35.86 18.91 -19.75
N ARG A 85 34.69 19.51 -19.53
CA ARG A 85 34.42 20.37 -18.36
C ARG A 85 34.44 19.60 -17.03
N GLN A 86 33.83 18.41 -17.00
CA GLN A 86 33.75 17.58 -15.78
C GLN A 86 35.05 16.83 -15.51
N GLY A 87 35.93 16.66 -16.50
CA GLY A 87 37.15 15.85 -16.42
C GLY A 87 36.87 14.35 -16.25
N ARG A 88 35.63 13.91 -16.51
CA ARG A 88 35.15 12.53 -16.37
C ARG A 88 33.96 12.29 -17.27
N ASN A 89 33.79 11.04 -17.69
CA ASN A 89 32.65 10.56 -18.48
C ASN A 89 31.71 9.65 -17.68
N TYR A 90 31.75 9.72 -16.35
CA TYR A 90 30.96 8.85 -15.48
C TYR A 90 30.45 9.63 -14.27
N TYR A 91 29.37 9.11 -13.67
CA TYR A 91 28.87 9.56 -12.38
C TYR A 91 28.69 8.36 -11.44
N PHE A 92 28.61 8.64 -10.14
CA PHE A 92 28.27 7.64 -9.14
C PHE A 92 26.85 7.87 -8.66
N GLU A 93 26.01 6.86 -8.83
CA GLU A 93 24.75 6.79 -8.10
C GLU A 93 25.05 6.24 -6.70
N THR A 94 24.63 6.97 -5.67
CA THR A 94 24.97 6.67 -4.27
C THR A 94 23.73 6.30 -3.50
N PHE A 95 23.80 5.19 -2.76
CA PHE A 95 22.73 4.66 -1.94
C PHE A 95 23.22 4.42 -0.51
N ARG A 96 22.32 4.57 0.45
CA ARG A 96 22.60 4.20 1.83
C ARG A 96 22.73 2.68 1.99
N ARG A 97 23.56 2.27 2.93
CA ARG A 97 23.56 0.93 3.50
C ARG A 97 22.88 0.97 4.86
N GLU A 98 21.96 0.03 5.08
CA GLU A 98 21.26 -0.12 6.35
C GLU A 98 21.55 -1.50 6.94
N PHE A 99 21.86 -1.52 8.23
CA PHE A 99 22.10 -2.73 9.01
C PHE A 99 21.28 -2.70 10.29
N GLY A 100 20.48 -3.74 10.51
CA GLY A 100 19.67 -3.89 11.70
C GLY A 100 18.27 -4.40 11.38
N PHE A 101 17.32 -4.06 12.24
CA PHE A 101 15.95 -4.51 12.08
C PHE A 101 14.94 -3.49 12.57
N THR A 102 13.76 -3.53 11.96
CA THR A 102 12.59 -2.83 12.47
C THR A 102 11.40 -3.78 12.50
N PHE A 103 10.63 -3.68 13.57
CA PHE A 103 9.43 -4.45 13.81
C PHE A 103 8.25 -3.48 13.88
N SER A 104 7.31 -3.62 12.96
CA SER A 104 6.09 -2.81 12.94
C SER A 104 4.93 -3.60 12.33
N GLU A 105 3.73 -3.41 12.86
CA GLU A 105 2.47 -3.90 12.27
C GLU A 105 2.37 -5.41 12.02
N GLY A 106 3.28 -6.22 12.60
CA GLY A 106 3.29 -7.68 12.43
C GLY A 106 4.34 -8.18 11.44
N ALA A 107 5.13 -7.27 10.85
CA ALA A 107 6.27 -7.60 10.01
C ALA A 107 7.60 -7.24 10.69
N LEU A 108 8.58 -8.12 10.51
CA LEU A 108 9.98 -7.88 10.82
C LEU A 108 10.71 -7.53 9.52
N HIS A 109 11.21 -6.30 9.43
CA HIS A 109 12.08 -5.85 8.37
C HIS A 109 13.53 -6.00 8.82
N LEU A 110 14.30 -6.80 8.09
CA LEU A 110 15.73 -6.97 8.28
C LEU A 110 16.46 -6.20 7.20
N HIS A 111 17.44 -5.39 7.60
CA HIS A 111 18.32 -4.64 6.72
C HIS A 111 19.74 -5.16 6.94
N TYR A 112 20.42 -5.55 5.86
CA TYR A 112 21.76 -6.14 5.94
C TYR A 112 22.67 -5.68 4.80
N GLY A 113 22.43 -4.47 4.28
CA GLY A 113 23.22 -3.92 3.19
C GLY A 113 22.55 -2.78 2.42
N PRO A 114 22.85 -2.64 1.11
CA PRO A 114 22.37 -1.55 0.27
C PRO A 114 20.83 -1.44 0.21
N GLN A 115 20.33 -0.20 0.18
CA GLN A 115 18.92 0.13 -0.07
C GLN A 115 18.81 0.92 -1.38
N THR A 116 18.67 0.19 -2.49
CA THR A 116 18.76 0.73 -3.87
C THR A 116 17.41 0.94 -4.54
N TRP A 117 16.31 0.62 -3.86
CA TRP A 117 14.95 0.62 -4.40
C TRP A 117 14.69 -0.41 -5.50
N ASP A 118 15.67 -1.27 -5.80
CA ASP A 118 15.54 -2.41 -6.70
C ASP A 118 15.64 -3.72 -5.93
N SER A 119 14.72 -4.64 -6.19
CA SER A 119 14.65 -5.97 -5.58
C SER A 119 15.89 -6.83 -5.77
N SER A 120 16.67 -6.62 -6.85
CA SER A 120 17.85 -7.45 -7.14
C SER A 120 19.08 -7.02 -6.33
N THR A 121 19.19 -5.70 -6.10
CA THR A 121 20.34 -5.05 -5.48
C THR A 121 20.11 -4.69 -4.02
N SER A 122 18.86 -4.43 -3.62
CA SER A 122 18.49 -4.13 -2.23
C SER A 122 18.68 -5.37 -1.35
N LYS A 123 19.37 -5.18 -0.23
CA LYS A 123 19.64 -6.23 0.76
C LYS A 123 18.79 -6.00 1.99
N SER A 124 17.50 -6.26 1.82
CA SER A 124 16.51 -6.25 2.89
C SER A 124 15.59 -7.46 2.78
N LYS A 125 14.99 -7.85 3.90
CA LYS A 125 14.06 -8.98 3.96
C LYS A 125 12.88 -8.59 4.85
N CYS A 126 11.67 -8.72 4.33
CA CYS A 126 10.45 -8.59 5.10
C CYS A 126 9.96 -9.99 5.51
N ILE A 127 9.75 -10.20 6.80
CA ILE A 127 9.25 -11.45 7.37
C ILE A 127 7.98 -11.15 8.15
N PHE A 128 6.84 -11.57 7.59
CA PHE A 128 5.56 -11.53 8.28
C PHE A 128 5.51 -12.56 9.40
N LEU A 129 5.10 -12.13 10.60
CA LEU A 129 5.05 -13.00 11.78
C LEU A 129 3.85 -13.94 11.70
N PRO A 130 4.06 -15.27 11.63
CA PRO A 130 2.98 -16.21 11.33
C PRO A 130 1.84 -16.19 12.34
N TRP A 131 2.05 -15.77 13.59
CA TRP A 131 0.99 -15.65 14.61
C TRP A 131 0.23 -14.33 14.60
N ARG A 132 0.55 -13.40 13.68
CA ARG A 132 -0.18 -12.14 13.48
C ARG A 132 -0.89 -12.06 12.14
N GLU A 133 -0.58 -12.98 11.24
CA GLU A 133 -1.14 -13.02 9.89
C GLU A 133 -2.54 -13.63 9.83
N TRP A 134 -3.27 -13.22 8.80
CA TRP A 134 -4.53 -13.84 8.39
C TRP A 134 -4.31 -14.56 7.07
N ARG A 135 -4.40 -15.89 7.09
CA ARG A 135 -4.24 -16.69 5.87
C ARG A 135 -5.56 -16.69 5.09
N PHE A 136 -5.48 -16.39 3.81
CA PHE A 136 -6.61 -16.49 2.90
C PHE A 136 -7.02 -17.95 2.71
N VAL A 137 -8.33 -18.21 2.72
CA VAL A 137 -8.90 -19.55 2.59
C VAL A 137 -9.66 -19.72 1.30
N ARG A 138 -10.57 -18.78 1.00
CA ARG A 138 -11.43 -18.84 -0.18
C ARG A 138 -11.91 -17.46 -0.60
N HIS A 139 -12.22 -17.35 -1.88
CA HIS A 139 -13.01 -16.28 -2.48
C HIS A 139 -14.22 -16.93 -3.14
N SER A 140 -15.41 -16.42 -2.86
CA SER A 140 -16.67 -16.96 -3.36
C SER A 140 -17.54 -15.87 -3.96
N PHE A 141 -18.31 -16.22 -4.98
CA PHE A 141 -19.30 -15.37 -5.61
C PHE A 141 -20.71 -15.83 -5.24
N TYR A 142 -21.62 -14.87 -5.15
CA TYR A 142 -23.03 -15.08 -4.87
C TYR A 142 -23.87 -14.61 -6.05
N ASP A 143 -25.05 -15.22 -6.19
CA ASP A 143 -26.03 -14.84 -7.20
C ASP A 143 -26.88 -13.64 -6.76
N LEU A 144 -27.82 -13.25 -7.62
CA LEU A 144 -28.75 -12.14 -7.40
C LEU A 144 -29.66 -12.31 -6.17
N ALA A 145 -29.92 -13.56 -5.77
CA ALA A 145 -30.72 -13.89 -4.60
C ALA A 145 -29.87 -13.99 -3.32
N GLY A 146 -28.55 -13.74 -3.42
CA GLY A 146 -27.61 -13.88 -2.31
C GLY A 146 -27.31 -15.34 -1.95
N LYS A 147 -27.58 -16.29 -2.85
CA LYS A 147 -27.20 -17.69 -2.71
C LYS A 147 -25.80 -17.91 -3.29
N HIS A 148 -25.06 -18.83 -2.68
CA HIS A 148 -23.72 -19.21 -3.14
C HIS A 148 -23.76 -19.72 -4.58
N PHE A 149 -22.93 -19.13 -5.44
CA PHE A 149 -22.80 -19.49 -6.85
C PHE A 149 -21.54 -20.31 -7.10
N TRP A 150 -20.39 -19.82 -6.63
CA TRP A 150 -19.10 -20.44 -6.91
C TRP A 150 -18.03 -20.09 -5.86
N THR A 151 -17.04 -20.96 -5.69
CA THR A 151 -15.86 -20.73 -4.84
C THR A 151 -14.59 -21.06 -5.59
N GLU A 152 -13.60 -20.18 -5.50
CA GLU A 152 -12.29 -20.34 -6.13
C GLU A 152 -11.51 -21.50 -5.52
N GLY A 153 -11.00 -22.38 -6.39
CA GLY A 153 -10.08 -23.45 -6.02
C GLY A 153 -8.69 -22.93 -5.60
N LYS A 154 -8.02 -23.63 -4.69
CA LYS A 154 -6.74 -23.23 -4.05
C LYS A 154 -5.57 -22.87 -4.98
N ARG A 155 -5.63 -23.24 -6.27
CA ARG A 155 -4.55 -23.05 -7.26
C ARG A 155 -5.11 -22.81 -8.65
N GLU A 156 -6.26 -22.18 -8.74
CA GLU A 156 -6.83 -21.89 -10.05
C GLU A 156 -5.99 -20.87 -10.80
N ARG A 157 -5.92 -21.07 -12.12
CA ARG A 157 -5.26 -20.11 -13.00
C ARG A 157 -6.11 -18.86 -13.05
N TRP A 158 -5.46 -17.72 -13.13
CA TRP A 158 -6.10 -16.42 -13.26
C TRP A 158 -7.15 -16.36 -14.40
N GLU A 159 -6.93 -17.09 -15.49
CA GLU A 159 -7.88 -17.22 -16.60
C GLU A 159 -9.22 -17.84 -16.19
N VAL A 160 -9.20 -18.84 -15.29
CA VAL A 160 -10.42 -19.49 -14.77
C VAL A 160 -11.18 -18.51 -13.89
N ALA A 161 -10.49 -17.84 -12.96
CA ALA A 161 -11.10 -16.83 -12.11
C ALA A 161 -11.72 -15.68 -12.95
N ARG A 162 -11.08 -15.28 -14.05
CA ARG A 162 -11.61 -14.29 -14.98
C ARG A 162 -12.83 -14.79 -15.74
N ALA A 163 -12.77 -15.99 -16.30
CA ALA A 163 -13.90 -16.60 -17.01
C ALA A 163 -15.12 -16.76 -16.09
N VAL A 164 -14.91 -17.10 -14.82
CA VAL A 164 -15.99 -17.17 -13.83
C VAL A 164 -16.59 -15.79 -13.63
N LYS A 165 -15.78 -14.73 -13.46
CA LYS A 165 -16.30 -13.35 -13.30
C LYS A 165 -17.21 -12.89 -14.43
N ASP A 166 -16.95 -13.35 -15.66
CA ASP A 166 -17.78 -13.03 -16.83
C ASP A 166 -19.13 -13.78 -16.82
N VAL A 167 -19.21 -14.92 -16.10
CA VAL A 167 -20.40 -15.78 -16.02
C VAL A 167 -21.21 -15.55 -14.73
N VAL A 168 -20.60 -14.97 -13.69
CA VAL A 168 -21.31 -14.68 -12.42
C VAL A 168 -22.55 -13.83 -12.69
N PRO A 169 -23.72 -14.18 -12.13
CA PRO A 169 -24.91 -13.35 -12.23
C PRO A 169 -24.65 -11.94 -11.67
N THR A 170 -24.79 -10.93 -12.53
CA THR A 170 -24.55 -9.52 -12.17
C THR A 170 -25.86 -8.73 -12.17
N ALA A 171 -26.03 -7.81 -11.22
CA ALA A 171 -27.12 -6.83 -11.27
C ALA A 171 -26.59 -5.50 -11.85
N LYS A 172 -27.35 -4.91 -12.78
CA LYS A 172 -27.04 -3.61 -13.38
C LYS A 172 -27.99 -2.55 -12.83
N PHE A 173 -27.44 -1.39 -12.47
CA PHE A 173 -28.20 -0.26 -11.96
C PHE A 173 -27.80 1.01 -12.68
N ASP A 174 -28.78 1.85 -12.98
CA ASP A 174 -28.56 3.17 -13.54
C ASP A 174 -28.51 4.20 -12.41
N PHE A 175 -27.59 5.15 -12.53
CA PHE A 175 -27.45 6.26 -11.61
C PHE A 175 -26.96 7.51 -12.33
N TYR A 176 -27.29 8.68 -11.78
CA TYR A 176 -26.70 9.94 -12.23
C TYR A 176 -25.44 10.23 -11.44
N ASP A 177 -24.36 10.54 -12.15
CA ASP A 177 -23.14 11.02 -11.54
C ASP A 177 -23.25 12.52 -11.17
N TYR A 178 -22.20 13.07 -10.56
CA TYR A 178 -22.12 14.45 -10.08
C TYR A 178 -22.43 15.51 -11.15
N ASP A 179 -22.19 15.18 -12.43
CA ASP A 179 -22.41 16.03 -13.60
C ASP A 179 -23.79 15.84 -14.24
N GLY A 180 -24.64 14.99 -13.65
CA GLY A 180 -25.96 14.65 -14.18
C GLY A 180 -25.92 13.66 -15.35
N LYS A 181 -24.76 13.07 -15.67
CA LYS A 181 -24.66 12.03 -16.70
C LYS A 181 -25.19 10.70 -16.16
N LEU A 182 -26.06 10.05 -16.94
CA LEU A 182 -26.54 8.70 -16.66
C LEU A 182 -25.42 7.68 -16.94
N ILE A 183 -25.05 6.91 -15.93
CA ILE A 183 -24.01 5.87 -15.99
C ILE A 183 -24.60 4.57 -15.45
N GLN A 184 -24.13 3.44 -16.00
CA GLN A 184 -24.52 2.12 -15.55
C GLN A 184 -23.46 1.53 -14.61
N ALA A 185 -23.89 1.00 -13.47
CA ALA A 185 -23.08 0.24 -12.54
C ALA A 185 -23.43 -1.26 -12.64
N THR A 186 -22.43 -2.09 -12.89
CA THR A 186 -22.52 -3.55 -12.81
C THR A 186 -22.03 -4.00 -11.44
N THR A 187 -22.85 -4.75 -10.72
CA THR A 187 -22.55 -5.14 -9.33
C THR A 187 -22.44 -6.65 -9.17
N ARG A 188 -21.50 -7.07 -8.33
CA ARG A 188 -21.21 -8.47 -7.99
C ARG A 188 -21.03 -8.62 -6.49
N ILE A 189 -21.57 -9.68 -5.89
CA ILE A 189 -21.35 -9.97 -4.47
C ILE A 189 -20.17 -10.95 -4.35
N GLU A 190 -19.13 -10.49 -3.65
CA GLU A 190 -17.94 -11.28 -3.33
C GLU A 190 -17.87 -11.56 -1.83
N GLU A 191 -17.49 -12.77 -1.44
CA GLU A 191 -17.14 -13.10 -0.07
C GLU A 191 -15.72 -13.66 -0.01
N ARG A 192 -14.95 -13.18 0.94
CA ARG A 192 -13.61 -13.68 1.22
C ARG A 192 -13.52 -14.12 2.68
N GLU A 193 -12.89 -15.27 2.87
CA GLU A 193 -12.67 -15.85 4.19
C GLU A 193 -11.18 -15.95 4.48
N TRP A 194 -10.81 -15.56 5.70
CA TRP A 194 -9.48 -15.72 6.24
C TRP A 194 -9.51 -16.39 7.61
N LEU A 195 -8.49 -17.19 7.88
CA LEU A 195 -8.28 -17.80 9.19
C LEU A 195 -7.04 -17.20 9.85
N PHE A 196 -7.07 -17.11 11.18
CA PHE A 196 -5.97 -16.51 11.93
C PHE A 196 -4.78 -17.47 12.06
N GLY A 197 -3.57 -16.94 11.87
CA GLY A 197 -2.32 -17.69 11.91
C GLY A 197 -1.91 -18.26 10.55
N ASP A 198 -0.61 -18.34 10.30
CA ASP A 198 -0.02 -18.93 9.11
C ASP A 198 1.13 -19.90 9.46
N LYS A 199 1.58 -20.72 8.51
CA LYS A 199 2.67 -21.70 8.66
C LYS A 199 2.48 -22.61 9.89
N TRP A 200 3.40 -22.58 10.85
CA TRP A 200 3.36 -23.37 12.08
C TRP A 200 2.39 -22.79 13.14
N CYS A 201 1.86 -21.58 12.94
CA CYS A 201 0.87 -20.95 13.80
C CYS A 201 -0.59 -21.14 13.33
N LYS A 202 -0.86 -22.03 12.37
CA LYS A 202 -2.23 -22.28 11.86
C LYS A 202 -3.20 -22.70 12.97
N PHE A 203 -2.72 -23.38 14.00
CA PHE A 203 -3.52 -23.80 15.15
C PHE A 203 -4.17 -22.62 15.90
N LEU A 204 -3.64 -21.39 15.77
CA LEU A 204 -4.24 -20.21 16.37
C LEU A 204 -5.64 -19.90 15.84
N SER A 205 -6.00 -20.41 14.66
CA SER A 205 -7.37 -20.34 14.14
C SER A 205 -8.40 -21.12 14.97
N LEU A 206 -7.97 -22.05 15.84
CA LEU A 206 -8.88 -22.73 16.77
C LEU A 206 -9.35 -21.80 17.90
N PHE A 207 -8.56 -20.76 18.21
CA PHE A 207 -8.85 -19.83 19.31
C PHE A 207 -9.46 -18.51 18.82
N ARG A 208 -9.67 -18.35 17.50
CA ARG A 208 -10.17 -17.12 16.91
C ARG A 208 -11.09 -17.40 15.74
N GLN A 209 -12.25 -16.76 15.74
CA GLN A 209 -13.22 -16.92 14.66
C GLN A 209 -12.65 -16.53 13.29
N PRO A 210 -13.07 -17.21 12.21
CA PRO A 210 -12.75 -16.81 10.85
C PRO A 210 -13.15 -15.35 10.59
N LYS A 211 -12.31 -14.61 9.88
CA LYS A 211 -12.67 -13.31 9.35
C LYS A 211 -13.39 -13.55 8.03
N ILE A 212 -14.66 -13.22 7.97
CA ILE A 212 -15.47 -13.30 6.75
C ILE A 212 -15.83 -11.88 6.36
N ARG A 213 -15.52 -11.50 5.12
CA ARG A 213 -15.85 -10.18 4.58
C ARG A 213 -16.66 -10.38 3.31
N ARG A 214 -17.89 -9.91 3.32
CA ARG A 214 -18.74 -9.83 2.13
C ARG A 214 -18.74 -8.40 1.62
N SER A 215 -18.45 -8.22 0.34
CA SER A 215 -18.34 -6.93 -0.32
C SER A 215 -19.07 -6.92 -1.64
N LEU A 216 -19.65 -5.77 -1.97
CA LEU A 216 -20.20 -5.49 -3.29
C LEU A 216 -19.08 -4.91 -4.15
N ASP A 217 -18.69 -5.62 -5.19
CA ASP A 217 -17.84 -5.11 -6.27
C ASP A 217 -18.72 -4.35 -7.26
N ILE A 218 -18.36 -3.11 -7.57
CA ILE A 218 -19.10 -2.18 -8.41
C ILE A 218 -18.20 -1.77 -9.56
N GLU A 219 -18.60 -2.09 -10.78
CA GLU A 219 -17.89 -1.74 -12.00
C GLU A 219 -18.73 -0.72 -12.79
N PHE A 220 -18.14 0.41 -13.16
CA PHE A 220 -18.84 1.48 -13.87
C PHE A 220 -18.58 1.37 -15.38
N SER A 221 -19.61 1.60 -16.18
CA SER A 221 -19.50 1.63 -17.64
C SER A 221 -18.58 2.77 -18.13
N GLU A 222 -18.44 3.82 -17.34
CA GLU A 222 -17.60 4.97 -17.62
C GLU A 222 -16.93 5.49 -16.34
N GLN A 223 -15.95 6.40 -16.47
CA GLN A 223 -15.34 7.05 -15.32
C GLN A 223 -16.38 7.86 -14.54
N VAL A 224 -16.39 7.70 -13.22
CA VAL A 224 -17.30 8.38 -12.28
C VAL A 224 -16.54 9.40 -11.44
N GLY A 225 -17.18 10.53 -11.14
CA GLY A 225 -16.76 11.51 -10.16
C GLY A 225 -16.12 12.80 -10.72
N PRO A 226 -15.78 13.77 -9.85
CA PRO A 226 -15.40 15.12 -10.26
C PRO A 226 -14.11 15.28 -11.06
N GLU A 227 -13.28 14.24 -11.12
CA GLU A 227 -11.96 14.28 -11.75
C GLU A 227 -11.86 13.40 -13.01
N LYS A 228 -13.00 13.12 -13.66
CA LYS A 228 -13.04 12.42 -14.96
C LYS A 228 -12.07 13.04 -15.96
N GLY A 229 -11.43 12.21 -16.77
CA GLY A 229 -10.48 12.62 -17.82
C GLY A 229 -9.10 13.06 -17.29
N SER A 230 -8.90 13.12 -15.97
CA SER A 230 -7.58 13.32 -15.39
C SER A 230 -6.83 11.99 -15.31
N TRP A 231 -5.53 12.01 -15.61
CA TRP A 231 -4.68 10.82 -15.52
C TRP A 231 -4.56 10.23 -14.11
N LYS A 232 -4.90 11.01 -13.06
CA LYS A 232 -4.99 10.55 -11.65
C LYS A 232 -6.42 10.57 -11.09
N GLY A 233 -7.42 10.91 -11.90
CA GLY A 233 -8.75 11.22 -11.43
C GLY A 233 -9.84 10.35 -12.05
N GLY A 234 -11.01 10.33 -11.40
CA GLY A 234 -12.13 9.48 -11.78
C GLY A 234 -11.96 8.04 -11.28
N THR A 235 -13.06 7.27 -11.29
CA THR A 235 -13.08 5.88 -10.83
C THR A 235 -13.87 5.02 -11.81
N LEU A 236 -13.30 3.87 -12.22
CA LEU A 236 -13.94 2.88 -13.09
C LEU A 236 -14.54 1.70 -12.30
N GLY A 237 -14.18 1.56 -11.04
CA GLY A 237 -14.78 0.57 -10.16
C GLY A 237 -14.50 0.87 -8.70
N HIS A 238 -15.41 0.43 -7.85
CA HIS A 238 -15.36 0.62 -6.41
C HIS A 238 -15.87 -0.61 -5.68
N GLY A 239 -15.56 -0.72 -4.39
CA GLY A 239 -16.04 -1.83 -3.58
C GLY A 239 -16.48 -1.35 -2.22
N ILE A 240 -17.64 -1.82 -1.74
CA ILE A 240 -18.14 -1.53 -0.40
C ILE A 240 -18.37 -2.80 0.40
N ASP A 241 -18.24 -2.69 1.72
CA ASP A 241 -18.67 -3.76 2.62
C ASP A 241 -20.20 -3.84 2.65
N MET A 242 -20.72 -5.06 2.57
CA MET A 242 -22.15 -5.33 2.67
C MET A 242 -22.56 -5.50 4.12
N LEU A 243 -23.72 -4.96 4.48
CA LEU A 243 -24.35 -5.21 5.78
C LEU A 243 -25.06 -6.58 5.77
N PRO A 244 -25.33 -7.16 6.96
CA PRO A 244 -26.02 -8.45 7.05
C PRO A 244 -27.40 -8.41 6.37
N GLY A 245 -27.63 -9.33 5.43
CA GLY A 245 -28.92 -9.44 4.71
C GLY A 245 -29.09 -8.49 3.53
N GLU A 246 -28.15 -7.56 3.27
CA GLU A 246 -28.21 -6.70 2.09
C GLU A 246 -28.03 -7.53 0.81
N LEU A 247 -28.80 -7.15 -0.22
CA LEU A 247 -28.63 -7.61 -1.60
C LEU A 247 -28.04 -6.49 -2.46
N HIS A 248 -27.86 -6.77 -3.75
CA HIS A 248 -27.24 -5.85 -4.71
C HIS A 248 -27.85 -4.44 -4.70
N GLU A 249 -29.18 -4.35 -4.74
CA GLU A 249 -29.88 -3.06 -4.84
C GLU A 249 -29.75 -2.25 -3.55
N ASP A 250 -30.02 -2.85 -2.40
CA ASP A 250 -29.95 -2.15 -1.10
C ASP A 250 -28.54 -1.62 -0.82
N ALA A 251 -27.52 -2.45 -1.09
CA ALA A 251 -26.13 -2.07 -0.92
C ALA A 251 -25.73 -0.95 -1.90
N PHE A 252 -26.15 -1.01 -3.17
CA PHE A 252 -25.84 0.03 -4.14
C PHE A 252 -26.61 1.33 -3.89
N ARG A 253 -27.87 1.25 -3.46
CA ARG A 253 -28.65 2.42 -3.05
C ARG A 253 -27.98 3.13 -1.87
N ARG A 254 -27.57 2.38 -0.85
CA ARG A 254 -26.78 2.90 0.28
C ARG A 254 -25.47 3.51 -0.18
N TYR A 255 -24.79 2.92 -1.16
CA TYR A 255 -23.59 3.51 -1.75
C TYR A 255 -23.88 4.90 -2.33
N CYS A 256 -24.95 5.04 -3.12
CA CYS A 256 -25.34 6.33 -3.70
C CYS A 256 -25.73 7.39 -2.67
N GLU A 257 -26.33 6.99 -1.55
CA GLU A 257 -26.73 7.89 -0.46
C GLU A 257 -25.54 8.43 0.35
N GLN A 258 -24.38 7.80 0.26
CA GLN A 258 -23.18 8.20 0.99
C GLN A 258 -22.47 9.40 0.34
N ASP A 259 -21.81 10.20 1.19
CA ASP A 259 -20.91 11.24 0.73
C ASP A 259 -19.60 10.63 0.21
N HIS A 260 -19.37 10.72 -1.09
CA HIS A 260 -18.11 10.35 -1.71
C HIS A 260 -17.12 11.51 -1.64
N ARG A 261 -15.84 11.20 -1.52
CA ARG A 261 -14.78 12.20 -1.40
C ARG A 261 -13.91 12.21 -2.65
N SER A 262 -13.78 13.39 -3.25
CA SER A 262 -12.74 13.70 -4.23
C SER A 262 -11.63 14.54 -3.57
N LYS A 263 -10.57 14.88 -4.33
CA LYS A 263 -9.40 15.58 -3.80
C LYS A 263 -9.74 16.89 -3.09
N TYR A 264 -10.73 17.64 -3.60
CA TYR A 264 -11.06 18.98 -3.11
C TYR A 264 -12.49 19.15 -2.58
N ARG A 265 -13.37 18.15 -2.78
CA ARG A 265 -14.79 18.27 -2.42
C ARG A 265 -15.44 16.92 -2.16
N THR A 266 -16.53 16.93 -1.41
CA THR A 266 -17.47 15.81 -1.35
C THR A 266 -18.47 15.91 -2.50
N PHE A 267 -18.98 14.77 -2.96
CA PHE A 267 -20.01 14.68 -3.98
C PHE A 267 -20.90 13.47 -3.69
N ARG A 268 -22.12 13.51 -4.22
CA ARG A 268 -23.07 12.40 -4.16
C ARG A 268 -23.46 12.02 -5.58
N ILE A 269 -23.92 10.79 -5.71
CA ILE A 269 -24.50 10.26 -6.94
C ILE A 269 -25.97 9.92 -6.66
N ILE A 270 -26.81 9.93 -7.69
CA ILE A 270 -28.25 9.77 -7.52
C ILE A 270 -28.65 8.42 -8.10
N PHE A 271 -29.13 7.51 -7.26
CA PHE A 271 -29.68 6.23 -7.68
C PHE A 271 -30.97 6.44 -8.49
N VAL A 272 -31.07 5.79 -9.65
CA VAL A 272 -32.29 5.83 -10.49
C VAL A 272 -33.08 4.54 -10.32
N GLY A 273 -32.44 3.39 -10.53
CA GLY A 273 -33.11 2.10 -10.45
C GLY A 273 -32.31 0.97 -11.10
N LYS A 274 -32.92 -0.20 -11.17
CA LYS A 274 -32.37 -1.35 -11.90
C LYS A 274 -32.42 -1.07 -13.41
N SER A 275 -31.28 -1.19 -14.09
CA SER A 275 -31.23 -1.06 -15.54
C SER A 275 -32.04 -2.19 -16.18
N GLN A 276 -32.77 -1.88 -17.25
CA GLN A 276 -33.45 -2.87 -18.09
C GLN A 276 -32.44 -3.68 -18.92
#